data_AF-A0A818CNW7-F1
#
_entry.id   AF-A0A818CNW7-F1
#
_cell.length_a   1.000
_cell.length_b   1.000
_cell.length_c   1.000
_cell.angle_alpha   90.00
_cell.angle_beta   90.00
_cell.angle_gamma   90.00
#
_symmetry.space_group_name_H-M   'P 1'
#
loop_
_entity.id
_entity.type
_entity.pdbx_description
1 polymer ?
#
loop_
_entity_poly.entity_id
_entity_poly.type
_entity_poly.pdbx_seq_one_letter_code
_entity_poly.pdbx_strand_id
1 'polypeptide(L)'
;MTFVQTWQDIPESNEIKHQLQNLNNLSIDDLQNKLRLNNIHTITRTIIEQKEMLYQTIKLTNGIFVLIELKITPGNRTIAFSLKTKVPDVANLIVHAYELILSNN
;
A
#
# COMPACT_ATOMS: atom_id res chain seq x y z
N MET A 1 -3.27 -15.88 -11.41
CA MET A 1 -4.07 -15.33 -10.29
C MET A 1 -4.01 -13.81 -10.38
N THR A 2 -5.15 -13.14 -10.29
CA THR A 2 -5.22 -11.67 -10.32
C THR A 2 -5.12 -11.12 -8.89
N PHE A 3 -4.68 -9.86 -8.74
CA PHE A 3 -4.64 -9.18 -7.43
C PHE A 3 -5.99 -9.29 -6.70
N VAL A 4 -7.09 -9.01 -7.41
CA VAL A 4 -8.45 -9.01 -6.86
C VAL A 4 -8.84 -10.38 -6.31
N GLN A 5 -8.54 -11.45 -7.05
CA GLN A 5 -8.86 -12.81 -6.60
C GLN A 5 -8.10 -13.14 -5.31
N THR A 6 -6.78 -12.88 -5.26
CA THR A 6 -5.99 -13.14 -4.06
C THR A 6 -6.39 -12.24 -2.88
N TRP A 7 -6.84 -11.01 -3.14
CA TRP A 7 -7.35 -10.11 -2.10
C TRP A 7 -8.64 -10.61 -1.46
N GLN A 8 -9.56 -11.14 -2.27
CA GLN A 8 -10.82 -11.72 -1.83
C GLN A 8 -10.61 -13.04 -1.07
N ASP A 9 -9.59 -13.81 -1.45
CA ASP A 9 -9.25 -15.09 -0.80
C ASP A 9 -8.66 -14.92 0.62
N ILE A 10 -8.11 -13.75 0.97
CA ILE A 10 -7.54 -13.49 2.30
C ILE A 10 -8.64 -12.98 3.26
N PRO A 11 -8.85 -13.65 4.42
CA PRO A 11 -9.85 -13.26 5.40
C PRO A 11 -9.71 -11.81 5.86
N GLU A 12 -10.83 -11.13 6.12
CA GLU A 12 -10.82 -9.76 6.66
C GLU A 12 -10.18 -9.66 8.05
N SER A 13 -10.17 -10.75 8.83
CA SER A 13 -9.43 -10.82 10.10
C SER A 13 -7.91 -10.62 9.93
N ASN A 14 -7.40 -10.82 8.71
CA ASN A 14 -6.01 -10.63 8.34
C ASN A 14 -5.79 -9.30 7.60
N GLU A 15 -6.80 -8.43 7.55
CA GLU A 15 -6.69 -7.10 7.01
C GLU A 15 -6.27 -6.11 8.10
N ILE A 16 -5.20 -5.38 7.85
CA ILE A 16 -4.76 -4.27 8.68
C ILE A 16 -5.07 -2.97 7.95
N LYS A 17 -5.83 -2.10 8.61
CA LYS A 17 -6.11 -0.74 8.13
C LYS A 17 -5.29 0.25 8.94
N HIS A 18 -4.67 1.19 8.25
CA HIS A 18 -3.82 2.22 8.84
C HIS A 18 -4.00 3.56 8.12
N GLN A 19 -3.53 4.65 8.74
CA GLN A 19 -3.50 5.97 8.14
C GLN A 19 -2.06 6.44 8.02
N LEU A 20 -1.55 6.51 6.79
CA LEU A 20 -0.21 7.02 6.50
C LEU A 20 -0.27 8.54 6.30
N GLN A 21 0.85 9.22 6.57
CA GLN A 21 0.98 10.66 6.38
C GLN A 21 1.95 10.98 5.23
N ASN A 22 1.46 11.69 4.21
CA ASN A 22 2.27 12.27 3.14
C ASN A 22 2.83 13.63 3.58
N LEU A 23 3.77 13.60 4.52
CA LEU A 23 4.33 14.81 5.15
C LEU A 23 5.01 15.74 4.14
N ASN A 24 5.63 15.17 3.12
CA ASN A 24 6.34 15.90 2.07
C ASN A 24 5.43 16.37 0.93
N ASN A 25 4.12 16.15 1.05
CA ASN A 25 3.11 16.60 0.10
C ASN A 25 3.42 16.12 -1.34
N LEU A 26 3.96 14.91 -1.46
CA LEU A 26 4.36 14.28 -2.71
C LEU A 26 3.15 14.16 -3.65
N SER A 27 3.38 14.40 -4.94
CA SER A 27 2.40 14.03 -5.95
C SER A 27 2.21 12.50 -5.98
N ILE A 28 1.14 12.02 -6.60
CA ILE A 28 0.90 10.57 -6.71
C ILE A 28 2.03 9.91 -7.52
N ASP A 29 2.50 10.56 -8.58
CA ASP A 29 3.57 10.05 -9.42
C ASP A 29 4.91 9.99 -8.65
N ASP A 30 5.21 11.00 -7.83
CA ASP A 30 6.39 11.00 -6.95
C ASP A 30 6.29 9.93 -5.87
N LEU A 31 5.11 9.76 -5.27
CA LEU A 31 4.85 8.72 -4.28
C LEU A 31 5.05 7.32 -4.89
N GLN A 32 4.51 7.09 -6.09
CA GLN A 32 4.71 5.82 -6.80
C GLN A 32 6.18 5.60 -7.15
N ASN A 33 6.88 6.63 -7.61
CA ASN A 33 8.31 6.55 -7.90
C ASN A 33 9.12 6.20 -6.64
N LYS A 34 8.83 6.85 -5.52
CA LYS A 34 9.49 6.61 -4.24
C LYS A 34 9.27 5.20 -3.72
N LEU A 35 8.04 4.69 -3.81
CA LEU A 35 7.70 3.31 -3.47
C LEU A 35 8.41 2.31 -4.39
N ARG A 36 8.47 2.60 -5.71
CA ARG A 36 9.18 1.78 -6.68
C ARG A 36 10.68 1.67 -6.39
N LEU A 37 11.32 2.76 -5.96
CA LEU A 37 12.73 2.74 -5.52
C LEU A 37 12.97 1.85 -4.30
N ASN A 38 11.92 1.50 -3.56
CA ASN A 38 11.93 0.59 -2.42
C ASN A 38 11.35 -0.80 -2.76
N ASN A 39 11.33 -1.19 -4.04
CA ASN A 39 10.81 -2.47 -4.54
C ASN A 39 9.30 -2.69 -4.30
N ILE A 40 8.54 -1.60 -4.16
CA ILE A 40 7.08 -1.63 -4.02
C ILE A 40 6.47 -1.21 -5.34
N HIS A 41 5.83 -2.14 -6.03
CA HIS A 41 5.29 -1.91 -7.38
C HIS A 41 3.77 -1.73 -7.34
N THR A 42 3.28 -0.68 -8.00
CA THR A 42 1.85 -0.54 -8.31
C THR A 42 1.49 -1.40 -9.51
N ILE A 43 0.58 -2.34 -9.31
CA ILE A 43 0.01 -3.17 -10.38
C ILE A 43 -1.02 -2.36 -11.15
N THR A 44 -1.91 -1.68 -10.40
CA THR A 44 -3.05 -0.98 -10.96
C THR A 44 -3.24 0.33 -10.22
N ARG A 45 -3.51 1.40 -10.98
CA ARG A 45 -3.97 2.69 -10.48
C ARG A 45 -5.33 2.99 -11.10
N THR A 46 -6.32 3.32 -10.29
CA THR A 46 -7.66 3.69 -10.75
C THR A 46 -8.17 4.91 -10.01
N ILE A 47 -9.13 5.60 -10.62
CA ILE A 47 -9.85 6.70 -9.98
C ILE A 47 -11.24 6.20 -9.62
N ILE A 48 -11.60 6.24 -8.33
CA ILE A 48 -12.90 5.82 -7.80
C ILE A 48 -13.42 6.96 -6.92
N GLU A 49 -14.62 7.49 -7.22
CA GLU A 49 -15.22 8.62 -6.48
C GLU A 49 -14.27 9.83 -6.33
N GLN A 50 -13.53 10.18 -7.38
CA GLN A 50 -12.51 11.25 -7.37
C GLN A 50 -11.31 11.01 -6.42
N LYS A 51 -11.17 9.79 -5.88
CA LYS A 51 -10.02 9.35 -5.11
C LYS A 51 -9.16 8.45 -5.97
N GLU A 52 -7.85 8.52 -5.75
CA GLU A 52 -6.89 7.69 -6.45
C GLU A 52 -6.61 6.44 -5.62
N MET A 53 -6.79 5.29 -6.27
CA MET A 53 -6.65 3.97 -5.68
C MET A 53 -5.43 3.28 -6.28
N LEU A 54 -4.44 2.95 -5.46
CA LEU A 54 -3.23 2.24 -5.88
C LEU A 54 -3.25 0.83 -5.30
N TYR A 55 -3.18 -0.17 -6.17
CA TYR A 55 -3.07 -1.57 -5.80
C TYR A 55 -1.63 -2.04 -5.98
N GLN A 56 -1.02 -2.50 -4.90
CA GLN A 56 0.41 -2.79 -4.82
C GLN A 56 0.67 -4.19 -4.28
N THR A 57 1.81 -4.75 -4.67
CA THR A 57 2.27 -6.03 -4.13
C THR A 57 3.71 -5.95 -3.69
N ILE A 58 4.01 -6.69 -2.61
CA ILE A 58 5.35 -6.91 -2.11
C ILE A 58 5.55 -8.42 -2.01
N LYS A 59 6.68 -8.89 -2.56
CA LYS A 59 7.15 -10.26 -2.38
C LYS A 59 8.40 -10.21 -1.50
N LEU A 60 8.31 -10.75 -0.30
CA LEU A 60 9.44 -10.87 0.60
C LEU A 60 10.40 -11.97 0.12
N THR A 61 11.65 -11.93 0.57
CA THR A 61 12.71 -12.88 0.17
C THR A 61 12.39 -14.32 0.56
N ASN A 62 11.61 -14.52 1.61
CA ASN A 62 11.10 -15.82 2.05
C ASN A 62 9.84 -16.29 1.27
N GLY A 63 9.41 -15.56 0.23
CA GLY A 63 8.29 -15.92 -0.62
C GLY A 63 6.91 -15.48 -0.11
N ILE A 64 6.83 -14.80 1.04
CA ILE A 64 5.57 -14.24 1.54
C ILE A 64 5.10 -13.11 0.61
N PHE A 65 3.82 -13.15 0.25
CA PHE A 65 3.15 -12.09 -0.49
C PHE A 65 2.33 -11.20 0.44
N VAL A 66 2.42 -9.91 0.17
CA VAL A 66 1.64 -8.87 0.83
C VAL A 66 0.94 -8.05 -0.25
N LEU A 67 -0.36 -7.86 -0.07
CA LEU A 67 -1.19 -7.03 -0.94
C LEU A 67 -1.49 -5.73 -0.20
N ILE A 68 -1.35 -4.60 -0.89
CA ILE A 68 -1.63 -3.27 -0.34
C ILE A 68 -2.61 -2.54 -1.24
N GLU A 69 -3.57 -1.85 -0.63
CA GLU A 69 -4.44 -0.85 -1.25
C GLU A 69 -4.15 0.51 -0.60
N LEU A 70 -3.81 1.52 -1.42
CA LEU A 70 -3.71 2.91 -0.98
C LEU A 70 -4.88 3.69 -1.55
N LYS A 71 -5.60 4.43 -0.71
CA LYS A 71 -6.63 5.39 -1.11
C LYS A 71 -6.16 6.80 -0.79
N ILE A 72 -5.96 7.57 -1.84
CA ILE A 72 -5.44 8.95 -1.79
C ILE A 72 -6.59 9.89 -2.14
N THR A 73 -6.92 10.79 -1.21
CA THR A 73 -7.92 11.84 -1.47
C THR A 73 -7.19 13.11 -1.88
N PRO A 74 -7.49 13.69 -3.06
CA PRO A 74 -6.88 14.95 -3.47
C PRO A 74 -7.03 16.04 -2.41
N GLY A 75 -5.95 16.78 -2.16
CA GLY A 75 -5.92 17.83 -1.13
C GLY A 75 -5.78 17.34 0.32
N ASN A 76 -5.85 16.03 0.57
CA ASN A 76 -5.60 15.44 1.89
C ASN A 76 -4.21 14.82 1.95
N ARG A 77 -3.46 15.11 3.03
CA ARG A 77 -2.15 14.50 3.29
C ARG A 77 -2.24 13.10 3.91
N THR A 78 -3.40 12.73 4.44
CA THR A 78 -3.64 11.40 4.99
C THR A 78 -3.98 10.43 3.87
N ILE A 79 -3.26 9.32 3.82
CA ILE A 79 -3.46 8.22 2.88
C ILE A 79 -4.04 7.05 3.67
N ALA A 80 -5.23 6.60 3.28
CA ALA A 80 -5.79 5.39 3.86
C ALA A 80 -5.07 4.18 3.27
N PHE A 81 -4.51 3.35 4.14
CA PHE A 81 -3.70 2.19 3.81
C PHE A 81 -4.42 0.93 4.29
N SER A 82 -4.61 -0.03 3.40
CA SER A 82 -5.14 -1.35 3.73
C SER A 82 -4.13 -2.41 3.27
N LEU A 83 -3.80 -3.35 4.16
CA LEU A 83 -2.87 -4.44 3.87
C LEU A 83 -3.56 -5.77 4.15
N LYS A 84 -3.40 -6.72 3.22
CA LYS A 84 -3.79 -8.12 3.39
C LYS A 84 -2.60 -9.04 3.15
N THR A 85 -2.45 -10.03 4.03
CA THR A 85 -1.48 -11.11 3.87
C THR A 85 -1.96 -12.40 4.52
N LYS A 86 -1.48 -13.55 4.03
CA LYS A 86 -1.73 -14.85 4.67
C LYS A 86 -0.90 -15.05 5.94
N VAL A 87 0.10 -14.18 6.18
CA VAL A 87 1.00 -14.25 7.35
C VAL A 87 0.93 -12.93 8.13
N PRO A 88 -0.06 -12.74 9.03
CA PRO A 88 -0.31 -11.46 9.70
C PRO A 88 0.90 -10.91 10.48
N ASP A 89 1.79 -11.77 10.95
CA ASP A 89 2.98 -11.40 11.74
C ASP A 89 3.90 -10.40 11.02
N VAL A 90 3.89 -10.37 9.67
CA VAL A 90 4.70 -9.41 8.90
C VAL A 90 4.00 -8.07 8.69
N ALA A 91 2.70 -7.96 8.94
CA ALA A 91 1.89 -6.80 8.54
C ALA A 91 2.40 -5.49 9.16
N ASN A 92 2.65 -5.48 10.48
CA ASN A 92 3.11 -4.29 11.19
C ASN A 92 4.49 -3.82 10.72
N LEU A 93 5.38 -4.75 10.33
CA LEU A 93 6.69 -4.42 9.76
C LEU A 93 6.54 -3.70 8.42
N ILE A 94 5.59 -4.13 7.59
CA ILE A 94 5.32 -3.48 6.30
C ILE A 94 4.70 -2.09 6.52
N VAL A 95 3.73 -1.97 7.44
CA VAL A 95 3.15 -0.67 7.80
C VAL A 95 4.25 0.32 8.21
N HIS A 96 5.13 -0.09 9.11
CA HIS A 96 6.23 0.74 9.57
C HIS A 96 7.22 1.10 8.45
N ALA A 97 7.52 0.14 7.55
CA ALA A 97 8.36 0.43 6.38
C ALA A 97 7.75 1.51 5.48
N TYR A 98 6.42 1.50 5.26
CA TYR A 98 5.74 2.57 4.50
C TYR A 98 5.86 3.92 5.20
N GLU A 99 5.69 3.99 6.53
CA GLU A 99 5.87 5.23 7.29
C GLU A 99 7.28 5.80 7.13
N LEU A 100 8.31 4.96 7.23
CA LEU A 100 9.70 5.37 7.05
C LEU A 100 9.98 5.84 5.62
N ILE A 101 9.51 5.10 4.61
CA ILE A 101 9.70 5.47 3.21
C ILE A 101 9.03 6.82 2.91
N LEU A 102 7.83 7.05 3.43
CA LEU A 102 7.09 8.30 3.16
C LEU A 102 7.62 9.49 3.97
N SER A 103 8.22 9.25 5.14
CA SER A 103 8.77 10.32 6.00
C SER A 103 10.20 10.74 5.64
N ASN A 104 11.01 9.86 5.05
CA ASN A 104 12.37 10.22 4.62
C ASN A 104 12.33 11.28 3.49
N ASN A 105 13.34 12.14 3.37
CA ASN A 105 13.47 13.10 2.26
C ASN A 105 14.31 12.53 1.12
#